data_AF-A0A2E7CBL9-F1
#
_entry.id   AF-A0A2E7CBL9-F1
#
_cell.length_a   1.000
_cell.length_b   1.000
_cell.length_c   1.000
_cell.angle_alpha   90.00
_cell.angle_beta   90.00
_cell.angle_gamma   90.00
#
_symmetry.space_group_name_H-M   'P 1'
#
loop_
_entity.id
_entity.type
_entity.pdbx_description
1 polymer ?
#
loop_
_entity_poly.entity_id
_entity_poly.type
_entity_poly.pdbx_seq_one_letter_code
_entity_poly.pdbx_strand_id
1 'polypeptide(L)'
;MFNYPTLTWADIGAIGWLVDGAAIMNQVPLCRCSYGPYARAMVRVCKEESFHQRQGYTIMMELMKGTKEQKAMAQDALNRWWWPSLMMFGPSDKDSKHSAQSMRWKIKRFSNDELRQRMVDMTVPQAELIGLKIPDDELKWNEEKGGYDFGEINWDEFYQVIAGNGPCNKERLEVRNKAHNDGAWVREAAITYANKQKVQRA
;
A
#
# COMPACT_ATOMS: atom_id res chain seq x y z
N MET A 1 -3.66 5.44 1.94
CA MET A 1 -4.11 4.49 0.91
C MET A 1 -5.46 3.81 1.23
N PHE A 2 -5.66 3.04 2.30
CA PHE A 2 -6.96 2.35 2.52
C PHE A 2 -8.18 3.28 2.73
N ASN A 3 -7.93 4.57 2.87
CA ASN A 3 -8.94 5.61 3.00
C ASN A 3 -9.46 6.15 1.65
N TYR A 4 -9.04 5.57 0.52
CA TYR A 4 -9.56 5.92 -0.80
C TYR A 4 -10.61 4.88 -1.26
N PRO A 5 -11.63 5.30 -2.03
CA PRO A 5 -12.71 4.41 -2.45
C PRO A 5 -12.33 3.57 -3.67
N THR A 6 -12.87 2.35 -3.74
CA THR A 6 -12.81 1.48 -4.93
C THR A 6 -14.07 1.67 -5.76
N LEU A 7 -13.98 2.44 -6.85
CA LEU A 7 -15.15 2.86 -7.63
C LEU A 7 -15.49 1.91 -8.78
N THR A 8 -14.50 1.21 -9.31
CA THR A 8 -14.63 0.30 -10.45
C THR A 8 -13.85 -0.99 -10.21
N TRP A 9 -13.98 -1.97 -11.11
CA TRP A 9 -13.16 -3.18 -11.07
C TRP A 9 -11.67 -2.90 -11.28
N ALA A 10 -11.32 -1.90 -12.11
CA ALA A 10 -9.93 -1.56 -12.36
C ALA A 10 -9.20 -1.07 -11.09
N ASP A 11 -9.93 -0.51 -10.12
CA ASP A 11 -9.39 -0.16 -8.81
C ASP A 11 -8.79 -1.37 -8.09
N ILE A 12 -9.40 -2.55 -8.23
CA ILE A 12 -8.89 -3.79 -7.63
C ILE A 12 -7.56 -4.19 -8.26
N GLY A 13 -7.44 -4.05 -9.58
CA GLY A 13 -6.18 -4.24 -10.30
C GLY A 13 -5.12 -3.22 -9.91
N ALA A 14 -5.48 -1.94 -9.83
CA ALA A 14 -4.57 -0.86 -9.43
C ALA A 14 -4.08 -1.00 -7.98
N ILE A 15 -4.95 -1.41 -7.05
CA ILE A 15 -4.56 -1.76 -5.68
C ILE A 15 -3.59 -2.94 -5.70
N GLY A 16 -3.98 -4.06 -6.31
CA GLY A 16 -3.11 -5.23 -6.37
C GLY A 16 -1.76 -4.93 -7.03
N TRP A 17 -1.69 -4.02 -8.01
CA TRP A 17 -0.43 -3.70 -8.67
C TRP A 17 0.39 -2.63 -7.93
N LEU A 18 -0.16 -1.43 -7.74
CA LEU A 18 0.54 -0.24 -7.25
C LEU A 18 0.65 -0.26 -5.72
N VAL A 19 -0.46 -0.56 -5.05
CA VAL A 19 -0.54 -0.50 -3.59
C VAL A 19 0.22 -1.67 -2.97
N ASP A 20 0.00 -2.89 -3.45
CA ASP A 20 0.78 -4.04 -2.98
C ASP A 20 2.25 -3.90 -3.43
N GLY A 21 2.50 -3.31 -4.60
CA GLY A 21 3.86 -2.98 -5.06
C GLY A 21 4.59 -2.05 -4.09
N ALA A 22 3.93 -0.97 -3.65
CA ALA A 22 4.45 -0.05 -2.65
C ALA A 22 4.62 -0.74 -1.28
N ALA A 23 3.67 -1.60 -0.88
CA ALA A 23 3.77 -2.38 0.34
C ALA A 23 5.00 -3.31 0.32
N ILE A 24 5.18 -4.09 -0.74
CA ILE A 24 6.34 -4.99 -0.91
C ILE A 24 7.66 -4.20 -0.89
N MET A 25 7.70 -3.06 -1.57
CA MET A 25 8.89 -2.19 -1.58
C MET A 25 9.28 -1.75 -0.18
N ASN A 26 8.30 -1.48 0.69
CA ASN A 26 8.53 -1.14 2.09
C ASN A 26 8.84 -2.38 2.96
N GLN A 27 8.17 -3.50 2.72
CA GLN A 27 8.25 -4.70 3.57
C GLN A 27 9.51 -5.54 3.34
N VAL A 28 9.99 -5.67 2.09
CA VAL A 28 11.18 -6.49 1.77
C VAL A 28 12.41 -6.01 2.56
N PRO A 29 12.70 -4.70 2.67
CA PRO A 29 13.75 -4.21 3.57
C PRO A 29 13.54 -4.58 5.05
N LEU A 30 12.29 -4.62 5.52
CA LEU A 30 11.95 -4.96 6.91
C LEU A 30 12.17 -6.43 7.27
N CYS A 31 12.32 -7.32 6.28
CA CYS A 31 12.83 -8.68 6.48
C CYS A 31 14.23 -8.70 7.13
N ARG A 32 14.95 -7.57 7.11
CA ARG A 32 16.25 -7.38 7.76
C ARG A 32 16.21 -6.32 8.87
N CYS A 33 15.04 -5.97 9.41
CA CYS A 33 14.99 -5.08 10.56
C CYS A 33 15.67 -5.72 11.79
N SER A 34 16.07 -4.90 12.76
CA SER A 34 16.81 -5.33 13.96
C SER A 34 16.02 -6.21 14.92
N TYR A 35 14.68 -6.18 14.87
CA TYR A 35 13.83 -6.96 15.76
C TYR A 35 13.38 -8.28 15.12
N GLY A 36 13.95 -9.39 15.61
CA GLY A 36 13.79 -10.72 15.02
C GLY A 36 12.34 -11.20 14.76
N PRO A 37 11.39 -11.03 15.69
CA PRO A 37 9.99 -11.39 15.45
C PRO A 37 9.37 -10.64 14.28
N TYR A 38 9.65 -9.34 14.16
CA TYR A 38 9.14 -8.52 13.07
C TYR A 38 9.77 -8.92 11.73
N ALA A 39 11.09 -9.07 11.69
CA ALA A 39 11.81 -9.53 10.49
C ALA A 39 11.27 -10.88 9.96
N ARG A 40 11.09 -11.87 10.84
CA ARG A 40 10.57 -13.20 10.45
C ARG A 40 9.11 -13.16 9.99
N ALA A 41 8.28 -12.27 10.55
CA ALA A 41 6.92 -12.06 10.07
C ALA A 41 6.94 -11.50 8.65
N MET A 42 7.76 -10.48 8.38
CA MET A 42 7.88 -9.87 7.04
C MET A 42 8.38 -10.88 6.00
N VAL A 43 9.29 -11.80 6.35
CA VAL A 43 9.72 -12.87 5.43
C VAL A 43 8.55 -13.74 4.96
N ARG A 44 7.57 -14.02 5.84
CA ARG A 44 6.39 -14.82 5.46
C ARG A 44 5.43 -13.99 4.62
N VAL A 45 5.10 -12.78 5.08
CA VAL A 45 4.20 -11.86 4.39
C VAL A 45 4.68 -11.55 2.98
N CYS A 46 5.96 -11.18 2.79
CA CYS A 46 6.51 -10.87 1.46
C CYS A 46 6.46 -12.04 0.48
N LYS A 47 6.60 -13.29 0.96
CA LYS A 47 6.49 -14.49 0.10
C LYS A 47 5.09 -14.65 -0.46
N GLU A 48 4.06 -14.30 0.31
CA GLU A 48 2.66 -14.40 -0.09
C GLU A 48 2.24 -13.18 -0.93
N GLU A 49 2.57 -11.96 -0.47
CA GLU A 49 2.14 -10.72 -1.13
C GLU A 49 2.70 -10.55 -2.55
N SER A 50 3.93 -11.01 -2.83
CA SER A 50 4.50 -10.90 -4.18
C SER A 50 3.70 -11.65 -5.25
N PHE A 51 3.02 -12.74 -4.87
CA PHE A 51 2.12 -13.44 -5.77
C PHE A 51 0.88 -12.59 -6.08
N HIS A 52 0.22 -12.06 -5.05
CA HIS A 52 -0.96 -11.22 -5.21
C HIS A 52 -0.68 -9.96 -6.02
N GLN A 53 0.51 -9.36 -5.83
CA GLN A 53 0.91 -8.19 -6.57
C GLN A 53 0.98 -8.45 -8.09
N ARG A 54 1.51 -9.60 -8.48
CA ARG A 54 1.55 -10.03 -9.88
C ARG A 54 0.15 -10.23 -10.46
N GLN A 55 -0.79 -10.74 -9.66
CA GLN A 55 -2.17 -10.92 -10.11
C GLN A 55 -2.88 -9.58 -10.31
N GLY A 56 -2.63 -8.59 -9.45
CA GLY A 56 -3.09 -7.21 -9.65
C GLY A 56 -2.61 -6.61 -10.96
N TYR A 57 -1.31 -6.74 -11.26
CA TYR A 57 -0.77 -6.30 -12.55
C TYR A 57 -1.40 -7.02 -13.75
N THR A 58 -1.67 -8.32 -13.61
CA THR A 58 -2.35 -9.10 -14.65
C THR A 58 -3.76 -8.58 -14.93
N ILE A 59 -4.52 -8.16 -13.92
CA ILE A 59 -5.83 -7.52 -14.11
C ILE A 59 -5.69 -6.25 -14.98
N MET A 60 -4.73 -5.39 -14.64
CA MET A 60 -4.49 -4.15 -15.39
C MET A 60 -4.08 -4.44 -16.84
N MET A 61 -3.18 -5.41 -17.04
CA MET A 61 -2.76 -5.85 -18.36
C MET A 61 -3.93 -6.36 -19.21
N GLU A 62 -4.82 -7.19 -18.65
CA GLU A 62 -5.97 -7.73 -19.39
C GLU A 62 -6.99 -6.64 -19.73
N LEU A 63 -7.24 -5.68 -18.83
CA LEU A 63 -8.06 -4.50 -19.15
C LEU A 63 -7.46 -3.68 -20.30
N MET A 64 -6.13 -3.53 -20.32
CA MET A 64 -5.42 -2.80 -21.38
C MET A 64 -5.36 -3.55 -22.72
N LYS A 65 -5.65 -4.84 -22.78
CA LYS A 65 -5.86 -5.60 -24.03
C LYS A 65 -7.31 -5.55 -24.51
N GLY A 66 -8.22 -5.07 -23.68
CA GLY A 66 -9.67 -5.10 -23.89
C GLY A 66 -10.23 -3.97 -24.76
N THR A 67 -11.52 -3.69 -24.55
CA THR A 67 -12.25 -2.62 -25.25
C THR A 67 -11.75 -1.23 -24.87
N LYS A 68 -12.23 -0.20 -25.59
CA LYS A 68 -11.91 1.20 -25.28
C LYS A 68 -12.34 1.56 -23.85
N GLU A 69 -13.48 1.05 -23.41
CA GLU A 69 -14.04 1.29 -22.08
C GLU A 69 -13.20 0.62 -20.99
N GLN A 70 -12.68 -0.59 -21.24
CA GLN A 70 -11.78 -1.29 -20.31
C GLN A 70 -10.44 -0.55 -20.17
N LYS A 71 -9.86 -0.09 -21.28
CA LYS A 71 -8.65 0.74 -21.28
C LYS A 71 -8.85 2.06 -20.53
N ALA A 72 -9.97 2.74 -20.77
CA ALA A 72 -10.31 3.97 -20.07
C ALA A 72 -10.50 3.75 -18.57
N MET A 73 -11.15 2.64 -18.17
CA MET A 73 -11.31 2.26 -16.76
C MET A 73 -9.97 1.99 -16.07
N ALA A 74 -9.05 1.29 -16.76
CA ALA A 74 -7.70 1.05 -16.25
C ALA A 74 -6.91 2.35 -16.07
N GLN A 75 -6.98 3.27 -17.05
CA GLN A 75 -6.32 4.56 -16.97
C GLN A 75 -6.90 5.44 -15.85
N ASP A 76 -8.23 5.48 -15.70
CA ASP A 76 -8.89 6.21 -14.61
C ASP A 76 -8.49 5.68 -13.22
N ALA A 77 -8.41 4.36 -13.05
CA ALA A 77 -7.92 3.77 -11.82
C ALA A 77 -6.45 4.16 -11.54
N LEU A 78 -5.55 4.07 -12.53
CA LEU A 78 -4.17 4.53 -12.37
C LEU A 78 -4.11 6.01 -11.96
N ASN A 79 -4.91 6.88 -12.60
CA ASN A 79 -4.97 8.31 -12.31
C ASN A 79 -5.26 8.58 -10.83
N ARG A 80 -6.22 7.84 -10.25
CA ARG A 80 -6.65 8.01 -8.86
C ARG A 80 -5.72 7.33 -7.85
N TRP A 81 -5.06 6.23 -8.22
CA TRP A 81 -4.27 5.41 -7.29
C TRP A 81 -2.77 5.70 -7.31
N TRP A 82 -2.24 6.41 -8.31
CA TRP A 82 -0.80 6.72 -8.43
C TRP A 82 -0.26 7.47 -7.20
N TRP A 83 -0.74 8.69 -6.96
CA TRP A 83 -0.26 9.53 -5.86
C TRP A 83 -0.52 8.93 -4.47
N PRO A 84 -1.71 8.36 -4.18
CA PRO A 84 -1.93 7.65 -2.92
C PRO A 84 -0.98 6.48 -2.67
N SER A 85 -0.49 5.82 -3.72
CA SER A 85 0.50 4.74 -3.61
C SER A 85 1.88 5.29 -3.25
N LEU A 86 2.30 6.42 -3.84
CA LEU A 86 3.57 7.09 -3.48
C LEU A 86 3.57 7.68 -2.06
N MET A 87 2.39 8.11 -1.58
CA MET A 87 2.20 8.56 -0.20
C MET A 87 2.36 7.42 0.84
N MET A 88 2.31 6.14 0.45
CA MET A 88 2.47 5.01 1.38
C MET A 88 3.86 4.94 2.00
N PHE A 89 4.87 5.52 1.35
CA PHE A 89 6.22 5.61 1.90
C PHE A 89 6.35 6.63 3.03
N GLY A 90 5.29 7.40 3.33
CA GLY A 90 5.29 8.40 4.39
C GLY A 90 5.78 9.76 3.92
N PRO A 91 6.01 10.71 4.86
CA PRO A 91 6.44 12.07 4.53
C PRO A 91 7.84 12.09 3.91
N SER A 92 8.25 13.24 3.38
CA SER A 92 9.63 13.48 2.96
C SER A 92 10.62 13.15 4.08
N ASP A 93 11.86 12.83 3.74
CA ASP A 93 12.89 12.57 4.76
C ASP A 93 13.16 13.79 5.66
N LYS A 94 12.92 15.01 5.14
CA LYS A 94 13.07 16.27 5.88
C LYS A 94 12.01 16.42 6.99
N ASP A 95 10.82 15.86 6.78
CA ASP A 95 9.68 16.01 7.68
C ASP A 95 9.41 14.77 8.56
N SER A 96 10.17 13.69 8.35
CA SER A 96 10.00 12.43 9.07
C SER A 96 10.63 12.43 10.48
N LYS A 97 9.82 12.77 11.48
CA LYS A 97 10.20 12.84 12.91
C LYS A 97 10.85 11.56 13.47
N HIS A 98 10.49 10.38 12.95
CA HIS A 98 10.96 9.09 13.47
C HIS A 98 12.12 8.48 12.65
N SER A 99 12.46 9.04 11.47
CA SER A 99 13.45 8.44 10.57
C SER A 99 14.82 8.28 11.25
N ALA A 100 15.31 9.32 11.94
CA ALA A 100 16.66 9.30 12.53
C ALA A 100 16.84 8.16 13.56
N GLN A 101 15.87 8.00 14.48
CA GLN A 101 15.91 6.95 15.49
C GLN A 101 15.72 5.56 14.88
N SER A 102 14.71 5.39 14.01
CA SER A 102 14.41 4.10 13.37
C SER A 102 15.57 3.59 12.51
N MET A 103 16.27 4.48 11.82
CA MET A 103 17.48 4.14 11.05
C MET A 103 18.64 3.77 11.96
N ARG A 104 18.89 4.54 13.04
CA ARG A 104 19.95 4.24 14.02
C ARG A 104 19.77 2.86 14.66
N TRP A 105 18.53 2.49 14.98
CA TRP A 105 18.20 1.17 15.51
C TRP A 105 18.06 0.09 14.46
N LYS A 106 18.25 0.40 13.17
CA LYS A 106 18.06 -0.52 12.04
C LYS A 106 16.68 -1.16 12.02
N ILE A 107 15.67 -0.46 12.54
CA ILE A 107 14.26 -0.83 12.36
C ILE A 107 13.88 -0.51 10.91
N LYS A 108 14.16 0.73 10.50
CA LYS A 108 14.07 1.19 9.11
C LYS A 108 15.44 1.01 8.44
N ARG A 109 15.47 0.53 7.20
CA ARG A 109 16.70 0.16 6.50
C ARG A 109 17.06 1.10 5.34
N PHE A 110 16.06 1.73 4.76
CA PHE A 110 16.16 2.72 3.67
C PHE A 110 15.24 3.88 4.01
N SER A 111 15.53 5.07 3.49
CA SER A 111 14.74 6.27 3.78
C SER A 111 13.34 6.23 3.12
N ASN A 112 12.45 7.17 3.46
CA ASN A 112 11.13 7.21 2.82
C ASN A 112 11.29 7.57 1.34
N ASP A 113 12.09 8.59 1.07
CA ASP A 113 12.32 9.10 -0.28
C ASP A 113 13.08 8.09 -1.13
N GLU A 114 14.03 7.34 -0.55
CA GLU A 114 14.77 6.28 -1.26
C GLU A 114 13.84 5.16 -1.73
N LEU A 115 12.92 4.69 -0.87
CA LEU A 115 11.97 3.65 -1.26
C LEU A 115 10.92 4.15 -2.25
N ARG A 116 10.47 5.40 -2.09
CA ARG A 116 9.57 6.04 -3.05
C ARG A 116 10.21 6.17 -4.44
N GLN A 117 11.47 6.61 -4.50
CA GLN A 117 12.21 6.71 -5.74
C GLN A 117 12.30 5.35 -6.46
N ARG A 118 12.69 4.30 -5.74
CA ARG A 118 12.73 2.93 -6.30
C ARG A 118 11.36 2.47 -6.80
N MET A 119 10.28 2.82 -6.10
CA MET A 119 8.93 2.51 -6.55
C MET A 119 8.62 3.17 -7.90
N VAL A 120 8.93 4.46 -8.06
CA VAL A 120 8.74 5.17 -9.33
C VAL A 120 9.58 4.50 -10.42
N ASP A 121 10.88 4.32 -10.20
CA ASP A 121 11.81 3.76 -11.19
C ASP A 121 11.41 2.37 -11.69
N MET A 122 10.83 1.55 -10.80
CA MET A 122 10.37 0.21 -11.16
C MET A 122 8.97 0.19 -11.78
N THR A 123 8.11 1.15 -11.47
CA THR A 123 6.69 1.12 -11.85
C THR A 123 6.43 1.83 -13.17
N VAL A 124 7.16 2.91 -13.49
CA VAL A 124 6.99 3.63 -14.76
C VAL A 124 7.18 2.70 -15.97
N PRO A 125 8.26 1.89 -16.06
CA PRO A 125 8.42 0.96 -17.19
C PRO A 125 7.32 -0.11 -17.26
N GLN A 126 6.75 -0.51 -16.11
CA GLN A 126 5.63 -1.45 -16.08
C GLN A 126 4.36 -0.82 -16.67
N ALA A 127 4.08 0.46 -16.37
CA ALA A 127 2.95 1.18 -16.94
C ALA A 127 3.08 1.33 -18.47
N GLU A 128 4.26 1.73 -18.92
CA GLU A 128 4.58 1.89 -20.35
C GLU A 128 4.41 0.59 -21.13
N LEU A 129 4.85 -0.54 -20.55
CA LEU A 129 4.75 -1.86 -21.17
C LEU A 129 3.30 -2.27 -21.52
N ILE A 130 2.32 -1.82 -20.73
CA ILE A 130 0.89 -2.09 -20.98
C ILE A 130 0.13 -0.90 -21.57
N GLY A 131 0.85 0.17 -21.95
CA GLY A 131 0.28 1.35 -22.60
C GLY A 131 -0.50 2.28 -21.68
N LEU A 132 -0.23 2.24 -20.37
CA LEU A 132 -0.78 3.21 -19.41
C LEU A 132 0.13 4.44 -19.33
N LYS A 133 -0.47 5.62 -19.14
CA LYS A 133 0.25 6.88 -18.90
C LYS A 133 0.24 7.22 -17.41
N ILE A 134 1.40 7.51 -16.83
CA ILE A 134 1.48 7.98 -15.44
C ILE A 134 0.87 9.40 -15.34
N PRO A 135 0.01 9.68 -14.34
CA PRO A 135 -0.67 10.97 -14.16
C PRO A 135 0.26 12.00 -13.49
N ASP A 136 1.41 12.26 -14.10
CA ASP A 136 2.42 13.20 -13.64
C ASP A 136 3.09 13.87 -14.84
N ASP A 137 2.83 15.16 -15.02
CA ASP A 137 3.37 15.94 -16.14
C ASP A 137 4.85 16.33 -15.93
N GLU A 138 5.37 16.24 -14.70
CA GLU A 138 6.77 16.50 -14.38
C GLU A 138 7.64 15.24 -14.48
N LEU A 139 7.02 14.08 -14.73
CA LEU A 139 7.71 12.81 -14.83
C LEU A 139 8.64 12.78 -16.05
N LYS A 140 9.93 12.57 -15.80
CA LYS A 140 10.95 12.47 -16.86
C LYS A 140 12.10 11.56 -16.46
N TRP A 141 12.64 10.83 -17.43
CA TRP A 141 13.89 10.09 -17.24
C TRP A 141 15.05 11.08 -17.06
N ASN A 142 15.88 10.85 -16.03
CA ASN A 142 17.08 11.62 -15.75
C ASN A 142 18.31 10.71 -15.91
N GLU A 143 19.07 10.94 -16.99
CA GLU A 143 20.25 10.15 -17.34
C GLU A 143 21.38 10.25 -16.30
N GLU A 144 21.56 11.42 -15.68
CA GLU A 144 22.62 11.64 -14.68
C GLU A 144 22.33 10.85 -13.39
N LYS A 145 21.06 10.80 -12.98
CA LYS A 145 20.59 10.07 -11.81
C LYS A 145 20.41 8.58 -12.08
N GLY A 146 20.19 8.19 -13.35
CA GLY A 146 19.83 6.83 -13.73
C GLY A 146 18.44 6.41 -13.23
N GLY A 147 17.50 7.35 -13.17
CA GLY A 147 16.15 7.15 -12.65
C GLY A 147 15.20 8.28 -13.07
N TYR A 148 13.94 8.19 -12.67
CA TYR A 148 12.93 9.20 -12.97
C TYR A 148 12.96 10.35 -11.96
N ASP A 149 12.84 11.58 -12.46
CA ASP A 149 12.32 12.70 -11.70
C ASP A 149 10.79 12.67 -11.81
N PHE A 150 10.09 12.99 -10.72
CA PHE A 150 8.63 12.98 -10.63
C PHE A 150 8.17 14.22 -9.85
N GLY A 151 6.92 14.62 -10.07
CA GLY A 151 6.36 15.84 -9.53
C GLY A 151 6.11 15.81 -8.02
N GLU A 152 5.76 16.98 -7.49
CA GLU A 152 5.54 17.13 -6.05
C GLU A 152 4.28 16.40 -5.57
N ILE A 153 4.41 15.65 -4.47
CA ILE A 153 3.28 15.05 -3.77
C ILE A 153 2.44 16.16 -3.12
N ASN A 154 1.12 16.05 -3.22
CA ASN A 154 0.20 16.87 -2.42
C ASN A 154 0.30 16.50 -0.92
N TRP A 155 1.21 17.16 -0.21
CA TRP A 155 1.45 16.90 1.21
C TRP A 155 0.28 17.34 2.11
N ASP A 156 -0.48 18.35 1.71
CA ASP A 156 -1.68 18.76 2.44
C ASP A 156 -2.72 17.64 2.45
N GLU A 157 -2.97 17.01 1.29
CA GLU A 157 -3.83 15.83 1.18
C GLU A 157 -3.30 14.69 2.06
N PHE A 158 -2.00 14.40 1.98
CA PHE A 158 -1.37 13.37 2.81
C PHE A 158 -1.66 13.58 4.29
N TYR A 159 -1.43 14.79 4.81
CA TYR A 159 -1.64 15.11 6.22
C TYR A 159 -3.12 15.07 6.61
N GLN A 160 -4.04 15.52 5.75
CA GLN A 160 -5.48 15.41 6.02
C GLN A 160 -5.92 13.94 6.12
N VAL A 161 -5.45 13.09 5.20
CA VAL A 161 -5.84 11.67 5.17
C VAL A 161 -5.35 10.92 6.40
N ILE A 162 -4.11 11.14 6.85
CA ILE A 162 -3.60 10.45 8.06
C ILE A 162 -4.20 11.03 9.35
N ALA A 163 -4.67 12.28 9.33
CA ALA A 163 -5.35 12.92 10.46
C ALA A 163 -6.82 12.49 10.62
N GLY A 164 -7.37 11.69 9.69
CA GLY A 164 -8.75 11.22 9.76
C GLY A 164 -9.73 11.91 8.82
N ASN A 165 -9.27 12.86 8.00
CA ASN A 165 -10.12 13.71 7.14
C ASN A 165 -10.07 13.32 5.66
N GLY A 166 -9.67 12.09 5.33
CA GLY A 166 -9.69 11.57 3.98
C GLY A 166 -11.04 10.96 3.59
N PRO A 167 -11.18 10.53 2.31
CA PRO A 167 -12.49 10.29 1.71
C PRO A 167 -13.26 9.08 2.27
N CYS A 168 -12.59 8.11 2.91
CA CYS A 168 -13.25 6.96 3.52
C CYS A 168 -12.87 6.73 4.99
N ASN A 169 -12.14 7.65 5.64
CA ASN A 169 -11.62 7.42 7.00
C ASN A 169 -12.73 7.05 7.99
N LYS A 170 -13.82 7.81 7.97
CA LYS A 170 -14.96 7.64 8.86
C LYS A 170 -15.63 6.29 8.60
N GLU A 171 -15.94 5.99 7.35
CA GLU A 171 -16.59 4.74 6.93
C GLU A 171 -15.74 3.52 7.30
N ARG A 172 -14.41 3.57 7.12
CA ARG A 172 -13.50 2.47 7.49
C ARG A 172 -13.55 2.16 8.99
N LEU A 173 -13.52 3.19 9.84
CA LEU A 173 -13.59 3.03 11.28
C LEU A 173 -14.99 2.57 11.73
N GLU A 174 -16.05 3.13 11.16
CA GLU A 174 -17.43 2.73 11.47
C GLU A 174 -17.68 1.25 11.17
N VAL A 175 -17.26 0.76 10.00
CA VAL A 175 -17.39 -0.65 9.63
C VAL A 175 -16.61 -1.54 10.61
N ARG A 176 -15.38 -1.18 10.99
CA ARG A 176 -14.57 -1.97 11.93
C ARG A 176 -15.17 -1.97 13.33
N ASN A 177 -15.62 -0.82 13.82
CA ASN A 177 -16.23 -0.68 15.13
C ASN A 177 -17.55 -1.45 15.19
N LYS A 178 -18.38 -1.35 14.16
CA LYS A 178 -19.62 -2.12 14.06
C LYS A 178 -19.36 -3.62 14.09
N ALA A 179 -18.43 -4.12 13.27
CA ALA A 179 -18.06 -5.54 13.27
C ALA A 179 -17.52 -6.01 14.63
N HIS A 180 -16.75 -5.17 15.32
CA HIS A 180 -16.28 -5.47 16.67
C HIS A 180 -17.43 -5.51 17.68
N ASN A 181 -18.31 -4.51 17.69
CA ASN A 181 -19.41 -4.40 18.65
C ASN A 181 -20.44 -5.50 18.44
N ASP A 182 -20.89 -5.70 17.20
CA ASP A 182 -21.89 -6.73 16.87
C ASP A 182 -21.34 -8.14 17.09
N GLY A 183 -20.02 -8.32 16.97
CA GLY A 183 -19.34 -9.59 17.24
C GLY A 183 -19.05 -9.86 18.73
N ALA A 184 -19.47 -9.00 19.65
CA ALA A 184 -19.19 -9.15 21.09
C ALA A 184 -19.70 -10.48 21.64
N TRP A 185 -20.94 -10.84 21.33
CA TRP A 185 -21.56 -12.08 21.80
C TRP A 185 -20.79 -13.33 21.36
N VAL A 186 -20.21 -13.34 20.15
CA VAL A 186 -19.40 -14.46 19.65
C VAL A 186 -18.14 -14.62 20.49
N ARG A 187 -17.46 -13.51 20.80
CA ARG A 187 -16.25 -13.53 21.62
C ARG A 187 -16.56 -13.98 23.05
N GLU A 188 -17.65 -13.49 23.63
CA GLU A 188 -18.12 -13.88 24.96
C GLU A 188 -18.51 -15.35 25.02
N ALA A 189 -19.22 -15.85 24.00
CA ALA A 189 -19.58 -17.26 23.88
C ALA A 189 -18.33 -18.15 23.78
N ALA A 190 -17.35 -17.77 22.96
CA ALA A 190 -16.10 -18.50 22.81
C ALA A 190 -15.31 -18.58 24.13
N ILE A 191 -15.18 -17.47 24.85
CA ILE A 191 -14.52 -17.42 26.17
C ILE A 191 -15.26 -18.30 27.18
N THR A 192 -16.59 -18.17 27.24
CA THR A 192 -17.43 -18.94 28.16
C THR A 192 -17.31 -20.45 27.91
N TYR A 193 -17.38 -20.86 26.64
CA TYR A 193 -17.21 -22.25 26.25
C TYR A 193 -15.81 -22.78 26.61
N ALA A 194 -14.76 -22.02 26.30
CA ALA A 194 -13.38 -22.40 26.63
C ALA A 194 -13.18 -22.56 28.15
N ASN A 195 -13.78 -21.70 28.96
CA ASN A 195 -13.72 -21.81 30.43
C ASN A 195 -14.43 -23.06 30.94
N LYS A 196 -15.61 -23.39 30.41
CA LYS A 196 -16.30 -24.65 30.75
C LYS A 196 -15.46 -25.88 30.41
N GLN A 197 -14.83 -25.89 29.22
CA GLN A 197 -13.94 -26.97 28.79
C GLN A 197 -12.71 -27.12 29.68
N LYS A 198 -12.13 -26.01 30.17
CA LYS A 198 -11.01 -26.06 31.13
C LYS A 198 -11.43 -26.69 32.46
N VAL A 199 -12.60 -26.32 32.98
CA VAL A 199 -13.12 -26.89 34.24
C VAL A 199 -13.43 -28.38 34.09
N GLN A 200 -14.00 -28.82 32.98
CA GLN A 200 -14.31 -30.24 32.76
C GLN A 200 -13.08 -31.14 32.57
N ARG A 201 -11.93 -30.56 32.20
CA ARG A 201 -10.67 -31.28 31.98
C ARG A 201 -9.75 -31.31 33.20
N ALA A 202 -10.01 -30.47 34.19
CA ALA A 202 -9.27 -30.40 35.45
C ALA A 202 -9.86 -31.40 36.46
#